data_AF-A0A7W1VTY8-F1
#
_entry.id   AF-A0A7W1VTY8-F1
#
_cell.length_a   1.000
_cell.length_b   1.000
_cell.length_c   1.000
_cell.angle_alpha   90.00
_cell.angle_beta   90.00
_cell.angle_gamma   90.00
#
_symmetry.space_group_name_H-M   'P 1'
#
loop_
_entity.id
_entity.type
_entity.pdbx_description
1 polymer ?
#
loop_
_entity_poly.entity_id
_entity_poly.type
_entity_poly.pdbx_seq_one_letter_code
_entity_poly.pdbx_strand_id
1 'polypeptide(L)'
;MKTYIKTLMMVPVLVALTACQEMPGERRTQGAVIGGAAGAAAGAAVAKDNRLLGALIGGALGAGGGYVIAAQTDKIESGDRDAATQAARKAQENPATPEDARRALTADLNMDGFVTLDEVVAMEQAGLTDQEMLSRMRQTDQIFELTDEHRRYLRERGVSNTVVTEMASINRAQREAIINQRGDVIGRPTVQ
;
A
#
# COMPACT_ATOMS: atom_id res chain seq x y z
N MET A 1 4.47 -23.08 49.45
CA MET A 1 3.95 -23.73 48.23
C MET A 1 3.23 -22.71 47.36
N LYS A 2 3.38 -22.85 46.04
CA LYS A 2 2.61 -22.22 44.94
C LYS A 2 3.18 -20.94 44.28
N THR A 3 4.39 -21.10 43.76
CA THR A 3 4.89 -20.50 42.52
C THR A 3 4.14 -21.05 41.29
N TYR A 4 2.97 -20.52 40.89
CA TYR A 4 2.33 -20.93 39.61
C TYR A 4 1.55 -19.84 38.85
N ILE A 5 1.52 -18.58 39.29
CA ILE A 5 0.68 -17.53 38.66
C ILE A 5 1.38 -16.75 37.53
N LYS A 6 2.69 -16.91 37.32
CA LYS A 6 3.46 -16.09 36.37
C LYS A 6 3.63 -16.66 34.96
N THR A 7 3.04 -17.80 34.63
CA THR A 7 3.31 -18.50 33.36
C THR A 7 2.10 -18.58 32.42
N LEU A 8 1.18 -17.61 32.46
CA LEU A 8 -0.02 -17.61 31.59
C LEU A 8 -0.08 -16.46 30.58
N MET A 9 0.92 -15.57 30.55
CA MET A 9 0.92 -14.38 29.68
C MET A 9 1.96 -14.43 28.56
N MET A 10 2.43 -15.63 28.20
CA MET A 10 3.41 -15.85 27.12
C MET A 10 2.98 -17.03 26.23
N VAL A 11 1.69 -17.11 25.88
CA VAL A 11 1.15 -18.14 24.97
C VAL A 11 0.30 -17.60 23.80
N PRO A 12 -0.24 -16.35 23.74
CA PRO A 12 -1.03 -15.97 22.58
C PRO A 12 -0.19 -15.67 21.33
N VAL A 13 1.12 -15.50 21.46
CA VAL A 13 2.03 -15.25 20.31
C VAL A 13 2.38 -16.54 19.55
N LEU A 14 2.34 -17.72 20.20
CA LEU A 14 2.63 -18.99 19.51
C LEU A 14 1.42 -19.58 18.77
N VAL A 15 0.19 -19.17 19.09
CA VAL A 15 -1.03 -19.68 18.42
C VAL A 15 -1.25 -19.03 17.04
N ALA A 16 -0.64 -17.89 16.76
CA ALA A 16 -0.69 -17.27 15.44
C ALA A 16 0.11 -18.04 14.37
N LEU A 17 0.99 -18.96 14.76
CA LEU A 17 1.77 -19.81 13.85
C LEU A 17 1.07 -21.14 13.51
N THR A 18 0.02 -21.54 14.23
CA THR A 18 -0.68 -22.82 14.01
C THR A 18 -2.01 -22.67 13.26
N ALA A 19 -2.36 -21.47 12.79
CA ALA A 19 -3.52 -21.23 11.92
C ALA A 19 -3.29 -21.63 10.45
N CYS A 20 -2.25 -22.43 10.16
CA CYS A 20 -2.09 -23.14 8.90
C CYS A 20 -2.84 -24.48 8.96
N GLN A 21 -4.17 -24.47 9.11
CA GLN A 21 -4.97 -25.68 8.97
C GLN A 21 -5.64 -25.70 7.61
N GLU A 22 -5.03 -26.52 6.74
CA GLU A 22 -5.53 -27.12 5.50
C GLU A 22 -6.93 -26.71 5.05
N MET A 23 -6.99 -25.71 4.18
CA MET A 23 -8.07 -25.59 3.20
C MET A 23 -7.62 -26.26 1.88
N PRO A 24 -8.53 -26.72 1.01
CA PRO A 24 -8.18 -27.21 -0.32
C PRO A 24 -7.77 -26.02 -1.21
N GLY A 25 -6.51 -25.93 -1.60
CA GLY A 25 -5.99 -24.88 -2.49
C GLY A 25 -4.47 -24.82 -2.53
N GLU A 26 -3.90 -24.23 -3.58
CA GLU A 26 -2.45 -24.10 -3.73
C GLU A 26 -1.89 -23.16 -2.65
N ARG A 27 -0.84 -23.57 -1.92
CA ARG A 27 -0.34 -22.88 -0.70
C ARG A 27 -0.13 -21.36 -0.87
N ARG A 28 0.26 -20.92 -2.07
CA ARG A 28 0.44 -19.51 -2.44
C ARG A 28 -0.88 -18.72 -2.47
N THR A 29 -1.96 -19.33 -2.93
CA THR A 29 -3.29 -18.71 -2.98
C THR A 29 -3.86 -18.50 -1.58
N GLN A 30 -3.64 -19.43 -0.66
CA GLN A 30 -4.08 -19.30 0.73
C GLN A 30 -3.33 -18.20 1.48
N GLY A 31 -2.00 -18.13 1.31
CA GLY A 31 -1.19 -17.06 1.89
C GLY A 31 -1.61 -15.68 1.41
N ALA A 32 -1.89 -15.53 0.12
CA ALA A 32 -2.37 -14.28 -0.46
C ALA A 32 -3.78 -13.88 0.02
N VAL A 33 -4.70 -14.84 0.16
CA VAL A 33 -6.06 -14.57 0.66
C VAL A 33 -6.04 -14.16 2.14
N ILE A 34 -5.31 -14.89 2.98
CA ILE A 34 -5.23 -14.60 4.42
C ILE A 34 -4.45 -13.30 4.65
N GLY A 35 -3.28 -13.17 4.01
CA GLY A 35 -2.46 -11.97 4.09
C GLY A 35 -3.20 -10.75 3.55
N GLY A 36 -3.90 -10.89 2.41
CA GLY A 36 -4.69 -9.81 1.81
C GLY A 36 -5.86 -9.36 2.68
N ALA A 37 -6.61 -10.29 3.27
CA ALA A 37 -7.71 -9.94 4.17
C ALA A 37 -7.18 -9.27 5.46
N ALA A 38 -6.12 -9.82 6.05
CA ALA A 38 -5.50 -9.27 7.25
C ALA A 38 -4.87 -7.90 6.99
N GLY A 39 -4.15 -7.75 5.88
CA GLY A 39 -3.54 -6.51 5.44
C GLY A 39 -4.58 -5.45 5.10
N ALA A 40 -5.70 -5.83 4.45
CA ALA A 40 -6.80 -4.91 4.19
C ALA A 40 -7.45 -4.45 5.50
N ALA A 41 -7.69 -5.35 6.45
CA ALA A 41 -8.26 -5.00 7.75
C ALA A 41 -7.32 -4.08 8.54
N ALA A 42 -6.02 -4.40 8.58
CA ALA A 42 -5.01 -3.60 9.24
C ALA A 42 -4.84 -2.23 8.58
N GLY A 43 -4.72 -2.17 7.25
CA GLY A 43 -4.61 -0.94 6.50
C GLY A 43 -5.87 -0.07 6.63
N ALA A 44 -7.06 -0.67 6.66
CA ALA A 44 -8.32 0.05 6.94
C ALA A 44 -8.42 0.58 8.37
N ALA A 45 -7.69 -0.02 9.32
CA ALA A 45 -7.64 0.42 10.71
C ALA A 45 -6.58 1.50 10.94
N VAL A 46 -5.46 1.43 10.21
CA VAL A 46 -4.36 2.40 10.29
C VAL A 46 -4.68 3.67 9.51
N ALA A 47 -5.35 3.57 8.37
CA ALA A 47 -5.79 4.71 7.60
C ALA A 47 -7.00 5.37 8.27
N LYS A 48 -6.72 6.19 9.28
CA LYS A 48 -7.72 6.95 10.05
C LYS A 48 -8.61 7.80 9.15
N ASP A 49 -8.00 8.37 8.12
CA ASP A 49 -8.69 9.31 7.24
C ASP A 49 -9.36 8.57 6.06
N ASN A 50 -8.70 7.57 5.45
CA ASN A 50 -9.26 6.85 4.31
C ASN A 50 -9.16 5.33 4.46
N ARG A 51 -10.14 4.74 5.14
CA ARG A 51 -10.21 3.29 5.39
C ARG A 51 -10.25 2.46 4.11
N LEU A 52 -10.81 2.98 3.00
CA LEU A 52 -10.86 2.23 1.74
C LEU A 52 -9.51 2.25 1.03
N LEU A 53 -8.85 3.41 0.96
CA LEU A 53 -7.47 3.50 0.47
C LEU A 53 -6.55 2.63 1.31
N GLY A 54 -6.68 2.70 2.64
CA GLY A 54 -5.95 1.85 3.57
C GLY A 54 -6.27 0.37 3.39
N ALA A 55 -7.53 0.00 3.14
CA ALA A 55 -7.92 -1.38 2.85
C ALA A 55 -7.38 -1.87 1.51
N LEU A 56 -7.36 -1.00 0.50
CA LEU A 56 -6.92 -1.31 -0.85
C LEU A 56 -5.41 -1.47 -0.90
N ILE A 57 -4.68 -0.47 -0.38
CA ILE A 57 -3.23 -0.52 -0.23
C ILE A 57 -2.87 -1.65 0.73
N GLY A 58 -3.38 -1.64 1.96
CA GLY A 58 -3.10 -2.68 2.95
C GLY A 58 -3.46 -4.09 2.48
N GLY A 59 -4.53 -4.23 1.70
CA GLY A 59 -4.91 -5.49 1.07
C GLY A 59 -3.89 -5.95 0.04
N ALA A 60 -3.43 -5.05 -0.82
CA ALA A 60 -2.35 -5.34 -1.75
C ALA A 60 -1.03 -5.67 -1.01
N LEU A 61 -0.71 -4.91 0.05
CA LEU A 61 0.49 -5.16 0.88
C LEU A 61 0.46 -6.57 1.49
N GLY A 62 -0.69 -6.98 2.01
CA GLY A 62 -0.88 -8.27 2.64
C GLY A 62 -1.00 -9.44 1.65
N ALA A 63 -1.57 -9.23 0.46
CA ALA A 63 -1.83 -10.29 -0.52
C ALA A 63 -0.63 -10.61 -1.43
N GLY A 64 0.24 -9.63 -1.69
CA GLY A 64 1.24 -9.71 -2.75
C GLY A 64 2.63 -9.15 -2.40
N GLY A 65 2.87 -8.83 -1.13
CA GLY A 65 4.11 -8.17 -0.71
C GLY A 65 3.99 -6.66 -0.88
N GLY A 66 4.52 -5.91 0.07
CA GLY A 66 4.21 -4.51 0.33
C GLY A 66 4.69 -3.49 -0.69
N TYR A 67 4.35 -3.62 -1.97
CA TYR A 67 4.96 -2.84 -3.04
C TYR A 67 4.14 -1.62 -3.43
N VAL A 68 2.80 -1.64 -3.38
CA VAL A 68 1.96 -0.51 -3.82
C VAL A 68 1.93 0.60 -2.77
N ILE A 69 2.28 1.82 -3.16
CA ILE A 69 2.33 3.01 -2.30
C ILE A 69 1.46 4.16 -2.79
N ALA A 70 0.94 4.10 -4.01
CA ALA A 70 -0.05 5.05 -4.51
C ALA A 70 -1.09 4.37 -5.39
N ALA A 71 -2.27 4.98 -5.46
CA ALA A 71 -3.37 4.56 -6.32
C ALA A 71 -4.07 5.77 -6.92
N GLN A 72 -4.54 5.66 -8.16
CA GLN A 72 -5.35 6.69 -8.81
C GLN A 72 -6.69 6.84 -8.08
N THR A 73 -7.21 8.06 -8.06
CA THR A 73 -8.51 8.36 -7.42
C THR A 73 -9.63 7.43 -7.91
N ASP A 74 -9.74 7.18 -9.21
CA ASP A 74 -10.76 6.28 -9.78
C ASP A 74 -10.62 4.83 -9.28
N LYS A 75 -9.38 4.35 -9.09
CA LYS A 75 -9.09 3.01 -8.54
C LYS A 75 -9.45 2.91 -7.07
N ILE A 76 -9.24 3.99 -6.33
CA ILE A 76 -9.61 4.10 -4.92
C ILE A 76 -11.14 4.13 -4.80
N GLU A 77 -11.82 4.91 -5.64
CA GLU A 77 -13.26 5.07 -5.58
C GLU A 77 -14.00 3.79 -5.93
N SER A 78 -13.57 3.10 -6.98
CA SER A 78 -14.08 1.78 -7.39
C SER A 78 -13.73 0.67 -6.39
N GLY A 79 -12.71 0.85 -5.55
CA GLY A 79 -12.29 -0.15 -4.58
C GLY A 79 -11.71 -1.41 -5.24
N ASP A 80 -11.07 -1.25 -6.40
CA ASP A 80 -10.54 -2.33 -7.25
C ASP A 80 -9.31 -3.01 -6.62
N ARG A 81 -9.57 -3.84 -5.60
CA ARG A 81 -8.55 -4.59 -4.85
C ARG A 81 -7.80 -5.60 -5.72
N ASP A 82 -8.46 -6.15 -6.73
CA ASP A 82 -7.86 -7.12 -7.63
C ASP A 82 -6.83 -6.44 -8.53
N ALA A 83 -7.10 -5.24 -9.04
CA ALA A 83 -6.09 -4.47 -9.77
C ALA A 83 -4.90 -4.09 -8.88
N ALA A 84 -5.14 -3.65 -7.64
CA ALA A 84 -4.05 -3.34 -6.71
C ALA A 84 -3.20 -4.58 -6.38
N THR A 85 -3.84 -5.75 -6.22
CA THR A 85 -3.14 -7.02 -6.00
C THR A 85 -2.35 -7.45 -7.23
N GLN A 86 -2.89 -7.26 -8.44
CA GLN A 86 -2.19 -7.55 -9.68
C GLN A 86 -0.98 -6.64 -9.88
N ALA A 87 -1.11 -5.33 -9.59
CA ALA A 87 0.00 -4.39 -9.64
C ALA A 87 1.12 -4.80 -8.67
N ALA A 88 0.78 -5.18 -7.44
CA ALA A 88 1.76 -5.69 -6.47
C ALA A 88 2.48 -6.96 -6.94
N ARG A 89 1.73 -7.96 -7.45
CA ARG A 89 2.32 -9.19 -8.00
C ARG A 89 3.22 -8.91 -9.20
N LYS A 90 2.76 -8.06 -10.13
CA LYS A 90 3.52 -7.69 -11.31
C LYS A 90 4.82 -6.99 -10.94
N ALA A 91 4.83 -6.09 -9.96
CA ALA A 91 6.05 -5.48 -9.46
C ALA A 91 6.99 -6.50 -8.80
N GLN A 92 6.46 -7.49 -8.08
CA GLN A 92 7.26 -8.55 -7.49
C GLN A 92 7.88 -9.49 -8.54
N GLU A 93 7.13 -9.85 -9.58
CA GLU A 93 7.56 -10.77 -10.64
C GLU A 93 8.44 -10.08 -11.69
N ASN A 94 8.13 -8.82 -12.00
CA ASN A 94 8.80 -8.00 -12.99
C ASN A 94 8.94 -6.55 -12.48
N PRO A 95 9.93 -6.30 -11.59
CA PRO A 95 10.14 -5.00 -10.99
C PRO A 95 10.51 -3.96 -12.05
N ALA A 96 10.10 -2.71 -11.80
CA ALA A 96 10.38 -1.61 -12.70
C ALA A 96 11.89 -1.36 -12.85
N THR A 97 12.31 -0.99 -14.06
CA THR A 97 13.72 -0.77 -14.39
C THR A 97 14.04 0.71 -14.58
N PRO A 98 15.33 1.13 -14.42
CA PRO A 98 15.75 2.48 -14.75
C PRO A 98 15.43 2.90 -16.19
N GLU A 99 15.42 1.95 -17.13
CA GLU A 99 15.02 2.17 -18.52
C GLU A 99 13.55 2.58 -18.64
N ASP A 100 12.66 1.94 -17.86
CA ASP A 100 11.23 2.30 -17.81
C ASP A 100 11.06 3.71 -17.26
N ALA A 101 11.79 4.03 -16.19
CA ALA A 101 11.81 5.37 -15.62
C ALA A 101 12.28 6.41 -16.63
N ARG A 102 13.32 6.15 -17.42
CA ARG A 102 13.78 7.12 -18.43
C ARG A 102 12.75 7.40 -19.53
N ARG A 103 11.83 6.47 -19.80
CA ARG A 103 10.82 6.59 -20.87
C ARG A 103 9.49 7.17 -20.40
N ALA A 104 9.15 6.98 -19.13
CA ALA A 104 7.90 7.48 -18.57
C ALA A 104 7.93 9.01 -18.36
N LEU A 105 6.75 9.61 -18.27
CA LEU A 105 6.56 11.02 -17.90
C LEU A 105 5.93 11.16 -16.50
N THR A 106 5.42 10.08 -15.95
CA THR A 106 4.74 10.00 -14.65
C THR A 106 5.51 9.08 -13.70
N ALA A 107 5.10 9.02 -12.43
CA ALA A 107 5.63 8.07 -11.47
C ALA A 107 5.04 6.65 -11.63
N ASP A 108 3.83 6.53 -12.19
CA ASP A 108 3.25 5.28 -12.68
C ASP A 108 3.95 4.95 -14.01
N LEU A 109 4.96 4.09 -13.96
CA LEU A 109 5.86 3.82 -15.09
C LEU A 109 5.22 2.87 -16.09
N ASN A 110 4.31 2.01 -15.62
CA ASN A 110 3.67 0.98 -16.41
C ASN A 110 2.21 1.31 -16.80
N MET A 111 1.69 2.44 -16.32
CA MET A 111 0.35 2.99 -16.57
C MET A 111 -0.80 2.08 -16.09
N ASP A 112 -0.62 1.36 -14.99
CA ASP A 112 -1.65 0.47 -14.42
C ASP A 112 -2.56 1.15 -13.39
N GLY A 113 -2.31 2.42 -13.09
CA GLY A 113 -3.07 3.23 -12.16
C GLY A 113 -2.56 3.14 -10.72
N PHE A 114 -1.46 2.43 -10.47
CA PHE A 114 -0.80 2.34 -9.18
C PHE A 114 0.65 2.84 -9.28
N VAL A 115 1.25 3.15 -8.12
CA VAL A 115 2.71 3.33 -8.03
C VAL A 115 3.23 2.40 -6.98
N THR A 116 4.33 1.76 -7.30
CA THR A 116 5.02 0.82 -6.44
C THR A 116 6.36 1.36 -5.93
N LEU A 117 6.87 0.76 -4.85
CA LEU A 117 8.18 1.07 -4.31
C LEU A 117 9.27 0.96 -5.36
N ASP A 118 9.21 -0.08 -6.20
CA ASP A 118 10.24 -0.33 -7.21
C ASP A 118 10.20 0.67 -8.36
N GLU A 119 9.04 1.26 -8.67
CA GLU A 119 8.96 2.38 -9.63
C GLU A 119 9.63 3.65 -9.11
N VAL A 120 9.48 3.95 -7.81
CA VAL A 120 10.21 5.06 -7.18
C VAL A 120 11.70 4.78 -7.17
N VAL A 121 12.11 3.55 -6.85
CA VAL A 121 13.52 3.13 -6.87
C VAL A 121 14.09 3.18 -8.28
N ALA A 122 13.33 2.78 -9.30
CA ALA A 122 13.73 2.85 -10.69
C ALA A 122 13.99 4.30 -11.15
N MET A 123 13.18 5.26 -10.69
CA MET A 123 13.42 6.67 -10.95
C MET A 123 14.72 7.17 -10.32
N GLU A 124 14.99 6.80 -9.06
CA GLU A 124 16.26 7.12 -8.38
C GLU A 124 17.45 6.50 -9.13
N GLN A 125 17.38 5.21 -9.45
CA GLN A 125 18.45 4.49 -10.17
C GLN A 125 18.64 4.96 -11.61
N ALA A 126 17.61 5.55 -12.22
CA ALA A 126 17.72 6.22 -13.52
C ALA A 126 18.45 7.57 -13.45
N GLY A 127 18.79 8.04 -12.25
CA GLY A 127 19.51 9.29 -12.02
C GLY A 127 18.62 10.53 -12.14
N LEU A 128 17.30 10.38 -11.97
CA LEU A 128 16.40 11.53 -11.90
C LEU A 128 16.69 12.32 -10.62
N THR A 129 16.66 13.63 -10.73
CA THR A 129 16.75 14.52 -9.57
C THR A 129 15.49 14.44 -8.71
N ASP A 130 15.60 14.81 -7.43
CA ASP A 130 14.45 14.95 -6.52
C ASP A 130 13.28 15.72 -7.15
N GLN A 131 13.60 16.82 -7.86
CA GLN A 131 12.60 17.67 -8.49
C GLN A 131 11.91 16.96 -9.65
N GLU A 132 12.63 16.20 -10.47
CA GLU A 132 12.05 15.42 -11.56
C GLU A 132 11.16 14.31 -11.00
N MET A 133 11.62 13.55 -10.01
CA MET A 133 10.81 12.51 -9.35
C MET A 133 9.50 13.09 -8.81
N LEU A 134 9.59 14.19 -8.04
CA LEU A 134 8.41 14.85 -7.46
C LEU A 134 7.51 15.46 -8.52
N SER A 135 8.07 16.04 -9.59
CA SER A 135 7.29 16.54 -10.72
C SER A 135 6.47 15.43 -11.36
N ARG A 136 7.09 14.27 -11.61
CA ARG A 136 6.42 13.12 -12.21
C ARG A 136 5.33 12.52 -11.33
N MET A 137 5.55 12.49 -10.01
CA MET A 137 4.53 12.07 -9.05
C MET A 137 3.35 13.04 -9.03
N ARG A 138 3.60 14.37 -9.09
CA ARG A 138 2.54 15.40 -9.15
C ARG A 138 1.78 15.42 -10.47
N GLN A 139 2.36 14.88 -11.55
CA GLN A 139 1.68 14.72 -12.84
C GLN A 139 0.67 13.56 -12.84
N THR A 140 0.55 12.84 -11.72
CA THR A 140 -0.45 11.78 -11.54
C THR A 140 -1.65 12.29 -10.73
N ASP A 141 -2.82 11.69 -10.95
CA ASP A 141 -4.00 11.83 -10.07
C ASP A 141 -4.01 10.79 -8.94
N GLN A 142 -2.81 10.41 -8.48
CA GLN A 142 -2.62 9.36 -7.48
C GLN A 142 -2.45 9.92 -6.07
N ILE A 143 -2.99 9.20 -5.10
CA ILE A 143 -2.84 9.49 -3.68
C ILE A 143 -1.82 8.52 -3.10
N PHE A 144 -0.77 9.09 -2.50
CA PHE A 144 0.33 8.34 -1.89
C PHE A 144 0.05 8.05 -0.40
N GLU A 145 0.30 6.81 0.03
CA GLU A 145 0.22 6.40 1.43
C GLU A 145 1.47 5.56 1.76
N LEU A 146 2.28 6.04 2.71
CA LEU A 146 3.54 5.42 3.09
C LEU A 146 3.50 4.93 4.54
N THR A 147 3.84 3.66 4.74
CA THR A 147 4.18 3.12 6.07
C THR A 147 5.63 3.49 6.43
N ASP A 148 6.01 3.33 7.70
CA ASP A 148 7.40 3.54 8.12
C ASP A 148 8.38 2.56 7.45
N GLU A 149 7.89 1.36 7.12
CA GLU A 149 8.64 0.37 6.36
C GLU A 149 8.89 0.83 4.92
N HIS A 150 7.88 1.37 4.23
CA HIS A 150 8.04 1.96 2.88
C HIS A 150 9.08 3.08 2.89
N ARG A 151 8.99 4.00 3.86
CA ARG A 151 9.95 5.10 3.99
C ARG A 151 11.37 4.58 4.20
N ARG A 152 11.54 3.53 5.01
CA ARG A 152 12.85 2.89 5.23
C ARG A 152 13.36 2.23 3.95
N TYR A 153 12.53 1.42 3.29
CA TYR A 153 12.84 0.72 2.05
C TYR A 153 13.37 1.67 0.96
N LEU A 154 12.68 2.79 0.77
CA LEU A 154 13.05 3.81 -0.23
C LEU A 154 14.40 4.45 0.11
N ARG A 155 14.60 4.87 1.37
CA ARG A 155 15.86 5.50 1.80
C ARG A 155 17.05 4.54 1.72
N GLU A 156 16.88 3.28 2.09
CA GLU A 156 17.92 2.25 1.98
C GLU A 156 18.37 2.01 0.53
N ARG A 157 17.53 2.38 -0.45
CA ARG A 157 17.81 2.27 -1.88
C ARG A 157 18.23 3.58 -2.53
N GLY A 158 18.54 4.60 -1.73
CA GLY A 158 19.09 5.87 -2.20
C GLY A 158 18.08 6.99 -2.37
N VAL A 159 16.78 6.70 -2.34
CA VAL A 159 15.74 7.73 -2.50
C VAL A 159 15.86 8.78 -1.39
N SER A 160 15.96 10.04 -1.78
CA SER A 160 16.23 11.13 -0.84
C SER A 160 15.11 11.31 0.19
N ASN A 161 15.47 11.83 1.36
CA ASN A 161 14.48 12.12 2.40
C ASN A 161 13.48 13.21 1.96
N THR A 162 13.91 14.11 1.08
CA THR A 162 13.03 15.12 0.45
C THR A 162 11.93 14.42 -0.34
N VAL A 163 12.28 13.52 -1.25
CA VAL A 163 11.32 12.80 -2.08
C VAL A 163 10.36 11.97 -1.22
N VAL A 164 10.86 11.21 -0.25
CA VAL A 164 10.05 10.39 0.67
C VAL A 164 9.06 11.22 1.50
N THR A 165 9.46 12.42 1.93
CA THR A 165 8.60 13.28 2.75
C THR A 165 7.57 14.00 1.90
N GLU A 166 8.00 14.58 0.77
CA GLU A 166 7.16 15.38 -0.11
C GLU A 166 6.14 14.52 -0.85
N MET A 167 6.49 13.28 -1.25
CA MET A 167 5.54 12.42 -1.97
C MET A 167 4.31 12.09 -1.14
N ALA A 168 4.45 11.93 0.18
CA ALA A 168 3.33 11.67 1.09
C ALA A 168 2.36 12.86 1.21
N SER A 169 2.76 14.04 0.71
CA SER A 169 1.93 15.24 0.69
C SER A 169 1.29 15.52 -0.68
N ILE A 170 1.71 14.79 -1.72
CA ILE A 170 1.16 14.93 -3.07
C ILE A 170 -0.33 14.61 -3.03
N ASN A 171 -1.12 15.44 -3.71
CA ASN A 171 -2.56 15.24 -3.86
C ASN A 171 -3.32 15.17 -2.52
N ARG A 172 -2.78 15.78 -1.45
CA ARG A 172 -3.44 15.85 -0.13
C ARG A 172 -4.86 16.43 -0.21
N ALA A 173 -5.09 17.45 -1.03
CA ALA A 173 -6.43 18.03 -1.20
C ALA A 173 -7.43 17.03 -1.82
N GLN A 174 -6.99 16.22 -2.78
CA GLN A 174 -7.81 15.16 -3.38
C GLN A 174 -8.08 14.04 -2.35
N ARG A 175 -7.07 13.67 -1.55
CA ARG A 175 -7.23 12.78 -0.39
C ARG A 175 -8.34 13.31 0.53
N GLU A 176 -8.27 14.57 0.95
CA GLU A 176 -9.26 15.22 1.81
C GLU A 176 -10.66 15.27 1.18
N ALA A 177 -10.77 15.53 -0.14
CA ALA A 177 -12.05 15.54 -0.84
C ALA A 177 -12.74 14.16 -0.83
N ILE A 178 -12.02 13.08 -1.12
CA ILE A 178 -12.54 11.70 -1.06
C ILE A 178 -12.97 11.34 0.36
N ILE A 179 -12.21 11.78 1.36
CA ILE A 179 -12.54 11.58 2.79
C ILE A 179 -13.85 12.29 3.12
N ASN A 180 -13.97 13.57 2.77
CA ASN A 180 -15.12 14.41 3.12
C ASN A 180 -16.40 13.99 2.39
N GLN A 181 -16.32 13.61 1.11
CA GLN A 181 -17.45 13.08 0.36
C GLN A 181 -18.03 11.80 0.99
N ARG A 182 -17.20 11.00 1.67
CA ARG A 182 -17.62 9.72 2.26
C ARG A 182 -17.93 9.80 3.75
N GLY A 183 -17.42 10.79 4.47
CA GLY A 183 -17.90 11.10 5.82
C GLY A 183 -19.40 11.44 5.85
N ASP A 184 -19.91 12.04 4.77
CA ASP A 184 -21.31 12.45 4.64
C ASP A 184 -22.29 11.27 4.43
N VAL A 185 -21.85 10.14 3.86
CA VAL A 185 -22.73 8.96 3.62
C VAL A 185 -22.96 8.09 4.85
N ILE A 186 -22.14 8.18 5.91
CA ILE A 186 -22.38 7.48 7.18
C ILE A 186 -23.26 8.32 8.14
N GLY A 187 -23.43 9.62 7.85
CA GLY A 187 -24.20 10.56 8.68
C GLY A 187 -25.68 10.73 8.30
N ARG A 188 -26.15 10.18 7.17
CA ARG A 188 -27.57 10.30 6.81
C ARG A 188 -28.39 9.25 7.57
N PRO A 189 -29.29 9.64 8.49
CA PRO A 189 -30.30 8.70 8.94
C PRO A 189 -31.09 8.28 7.71
N THR A 190 -31.19 6.97 7.48
CA THR A 190 -32.09 6.42 6.49
C THR A 190 -33.50 6.85 6.88
N VAL A 191 -34.00 7.93 6.28
CA VAL A 191 -35.40 8.33 6.41
C VAL A 191 -36.18 7.31 5.60
N GLN A 192 -36.69 6.28 6.28
CA GLN A 192 -37.88 5.55 5.87
C GLN A 192 -39.09 6.16 6.57
#